data_AF-A0A437AJ52-F1
#
_entry.id   AF-A0A437AJ52-F1
#
_cell.length_a   1.000
_cell.length_b   1.000
_cell.length_c   1.000
_cell.angle_alpha   90.00
_cell.angle_beta   90.00
_cell.angle_gamma   90.00
#
_symmetry.space_group_name_H-M   'P 1'
#
loop_
_entity.id
_entity.type
_entity.pdbx_description
1 polymer ?
#
loop_
_entity_poly.entity_id
_entity_poly.type
_entity_poly.pdbx_seq_one_letter_code
_entity_poly.pdbx_strand_id
1 'polypeptide(L)'
;MLEDCYYFLYSKCRDPSTCQYRHSYSAKENPVTCETWARNKTCSATCPYRHSRYHENKPRQNEYCYWETKGGCKRELCEYKHINPKKDEWKQTKIQSLDELKQRKKRLEEIKEEFKMNTVNKKEDIMNVEQKLKEIDDILNEFE
;
A
#
# COMPACT_ATOMS: atom_id res chain seq x y z
N MET A 1 11.14 -16.94 28.08
CA MET A 1 10.22 -15.78 28.08
C MET A 1 9.63 -15.63 26.68
N LEU A 2 8.37 -15.21 26.53
CA LEU A 2 7.74 -15.04 25.21
C LEU A 2 7.81 -13.61 24.67
N GLU A 3 8.37 -12.68 25.44
CA GLU A 3 8.70 -11.33 25.01
C GLU A 3 9.82 -11.36 23.95
N ASP A 4 9.72 -10.50 22.94
CA ASP A 4 10.69 -10.45 21.86
C ASP A 4 12.03 -9.88 22.31
N CYS A 5 13.12 -10.45 21.79
CA CYS A 5 14.46 -9.93 22.01
C CYS A 5 14.66 -8.59 21.29
N TYR A 6 14.92 -7.53 22.04
CA TYR A 6 15.23 -6.21 21.49
C TYR A 6 16.35 -6.26 20.43
N TYR A 7 17.47 -6.90 20.74
CA TYR A 7 18.62 -6.97 19.84
C TYR A 7 18.32 -7.76 18.58
N PHE A 8 17.50 -8.81 18.65
CA PHE A 8 17.12 -9.58 17.48
C PHE A 8 16.20 -8.80 16.55
N LEU A 9 15.23 -8.05 17.11
CA LEU A 9 14.33 -7.21 16.32
C LEU A 9 15.10 -6.12 15.55
N TYR A 10 16.04 -5.43 16.21
CA TYR A 10 16.67 -4.24 15.62
C TYR A 10 18.09 -4.45 15.09
N SER A 11 18.81 -5.47 15.54
CA SER A 11 20.24 -5.70 15.26
C SER A 11 20.59 -7.20 15.21
N LYS A 12 21.82 -7.55 15.60
CA LYS A 12 22.31 -8.92 15.80
C LYS A 12 22.31 -9.24 17.30
N CYS A 13 21.60 -10.29 17.69
CA CYS A 13 21.69 -10.85 19.05
C CYS A 13 23.06 -11.51 19.23
N ARG A 14 23.73 -11.27 20.37
CA ARG A 14 25.08 -11.80 20.64
C ARG A 14 25.08 -13.31 20.83
N ASP A 15 24.09 -13.83 21.56
CA ASP A 15 24.02 -15.23 21.98
C ASP A 15 22.65 -15.83 21.60
N PRO A 16 22.41 -16.14 20.31
CA PRO A 16 21.09 -16.56 19.84
C PRO A 16 20.62 -17.91 20.39
N SER A 17 21.54 -18.80 20.77
CA SER A 17 21.25 -20.14 21.30
C SER A 17 20.86 -20.13 22.78
N THR A 18 21.29 -19.14 23.56
CA THR A 18 21.03 -19.02 25.00
C THR A 18 20.12 -17.84 25.34
N CYS A 19 19.60 -17.14 24.33
CA CYS A 19 18.74 -15.99 24.55
C CYS A 19 17.42 -16.41 25.21
N GLN A 20 17.16 -15.85 26.39
CA GLN A 20 15.91 -16.09 27.13
C GLN A 20 14.67 -15.44 26.48
N TYR A 21 14.91 -14.52 25.55
CA TYR A 21 13.90 -13.77 24.82
C TYR A 21 13.62 -14.43 23.47
N ARG A 22 12.43 -14.17 22.95
CA ARG A 22 11.94 -14.78 21.74
C ARG A 22 12.61 -14.20 20.49
N HIS A 23 13.01 -15.09 19.58
CA HIS A 23 13.53 -14.78 18.25
C HIS A 23 12.55 -15.25 17.17
N SER A 24 11.69 -14.36 16.69
CA SER A 24 10.73 -14.63 15.61
C SER A 24 10.99 -13.74 14.42
N TYR A 25 11.32 -14.34 13.28
CA TYR A 25 11.55 -13.61 12.02
C TYR A 25 10.28 -12.87 11.56
N SER A 26 9.12 -13.51 11.69
CA SER A 26 7.83 -12.89 11.37
C SER A 26 7.58 -11.63 12.21
N ALA A 27 7.85 -11.69 13.51
CA ALA A 27 7.70 -10.53 14.39
C ALA A 27 8.78 -9.44 14.14
N LYS A 28 9.93 -9.82 13.60
CA LYS A 28 10.98 -8.86 13.21
C LYS A 28 10.54 -7.99 12.04
N GLU A 29 9.91 -8.60 11.04
CA GLU A 29 9.44 -7.92 9.83
C GLU A 29 8.09 -7.23 10.01
N ASN A 30 7.31 -7.64 11.01
CA ASN A 30 6.01 -7.05 11.32
C ASN A 30 6.11 -6.10 12.53
N PRO A 31 6.01 -4.77 12.36
CA PRO A 31 6.09 -3.82 13.47
C PRO A 31 4.84 -3.79 14.36
N VAL A 32 3.80 -4.58 14.08
CA VAL A 32 2.53 -4.55 14.82
C VAL A 32 2.63 -5.32 16.14
N THR A 33 2.23 -4.69 17.25
CA THR A 33 2.08 -5.34 18.57
C THR A 33 0.94 -6.37 18.55
N CYS A 34 1.19 -7.57 19.07
CA CYS A 34 0.16 -8.56 19.33
C CYS A 34 -0.81 -8.09 20.42
N GLU A 35 -2.09 -7.92 20.09
CA GLU A 35 -3.09 -7.49 21.08
C GLU A 35 -3.28 -8.49 22.22
N THR A 36 -3.30 -9.79 21.91
CA THR A 36 -3.45 -10.85 22.92
C THR A 36 -2.33 -10.70 23.94
N TRP A 37 -1.08 -10.78 23.50
CA TRP A 37 0.10 -10.61 24.36
C TRP A 37 0.08 -9.27 25.12
N ALA A 38 -0.31 -8.18 24.46
CA ALA A 38 -0.37 -6.86 25.10
C ALA A 38 -1.36 -6.83 26.28
N ARG A 39 -2.48 -7.57 26.19
CA ARG A 39 -3.51 -7.63 27.25
C ARG A 39 -3.15 -8.62 28.36
N ASN A 40 -2.70 -9.82 28.01
CA ASN A 40 -2.65 -10.95 28.94
C ASN A 40 -1.23 -11.52 29.16
N LYS A 41 -0.21 -11.03 28.45
CA LYS A 41 1.16 -11.56 28.46
C LYS A 41 1.25 -13.06 28.19
N THR A 42 0.27 -13.61 27.48
CA THR A 42 0.18 -15.02 27.09
C THR A 42 -0.17 -15.13 25.61
N CYS A 43 0.68 -15.79 24.83
CA CYS A 43 0.46 -16.01 23.41
C CYS A 43 1.33 -17.19 22.94
N SER A 44 1.20 -17.59 21.67
CA SER A 44 2.03 -18.64 21.09
C SER A 44 3.46 -18.14 20.82
N ALA A 45 4.45 -19.02 20.97
CA ALA A 45 5.82 -18.77 20.50
C ALA A 45 5.88 -18.51 18.98
N THR A 46 4.92 -19.04 18.22
CA THR A 46 4.81 -18.89 16.75
C THR A 46 4.01 -17.68 16.30
N CYS A 47 3.57 -16.80 17.22
CA CYS A 47 2.78 -15.62 16.89
C CYS A 47 3.47 -14.69 15.86
N PRO A 48 2.87 -14.32 14.73
CA PRO A 48 3.55 -13.49 13.73
C PRO A 48 3.75 -12.02 14.15
N TYR A 49 3.13 -11.59 15.26
CA TYR A 49 3.14 -10.22 15.75
C TYR A 49 4.16 -10.00 16.86
N ARG A 50 4.50 -8.73 17.13
CA ARG A 50 5.46 -8.36 18.18
C ARG A 50 4.89 -8.55 19.57
N HIS A 51 5.66 -9.19 20.43
CA HIS A 51 5.43 -9.33 21.87
C HIS A 51 6.18 -8.25 22.68
N SER A 52 6.48 -7.11 22.08
CA SER A 52 7.16 -5.99 22.74
C SER A 52 6.64 -4.65 22.23
N ARG A 53 6.72 -3.61 23.06
CA ARG A 53 6.31 -2.23 22.72
C ARG A 53 7.48 -1.31 22.40
N TYR A 54 8.64 -1.88 22.05
CA TYR A 54 9.87 -1.10 21.80
C TYR A 54 9.77 -0.12 20.62
N HIS A 55 8.79 -0.33 19.73
CA HIS A 55 8.51 0.55 18.61
C HIS A 55 7.57 1.70 18.99
N GLU A 56 6.72 1.53 20.02
CA GLU A 56 5.78 2.56 20.50
C GLU A 56 6.50 3.64 21.33
N ASN A 57 7.54 3.24 22.09
CA ASN A 57 8.22 4.14 23.04
C ASN A 57 9.22 5.12 22.41
N LYS A 58 9.51 5.02 21.11
CA LYS A 58 10.47 5.90 20.43
C LYS A 58 9.83 6.49 19.18
N PRO A 59 9.82 7.82 19.00
CA PRO A 59 9.32 8.46 17.79
C PRO A 59 10.35 8.30 16.64
N ARG A 60 10.67 7.06 16.26
CA ARG A 60 11.69 6.74 15.24
C ARG A 60 11.37 7.40 13.91
N GLN A 61 10.08 7.59 13.61
CA GLN A 61 9.61 8.30 12.43
C GLN A 61 10.02 9.78 12.37
N ASN A 62 10.42 10.37 13.50
CA ASN A 62 10.93 11.74 13.58
C ASN A 62 12.47 11.81 13.56
N GLU A 63 13.15 10.69 13.78
CA GLU A 63 14.62 10.60 13.79
C GLU A 63 15.15 10.18 12.41
N TYR A 64 16.17 10.88 11.90
CA TYR A 64 16.76 10.56 10.60
C TYR A 64 17.44 9.19 10.59
N CYS A 65 17.27 8.46 9.49
CA CYS A 65 17.87 7.16 9.26
C CYS A 65 19.39 7.28 9.12
N TYR A 66 20.12 6.81 10.15
CA TYR A 66 21.58 6.80 10.16
C TYR A 66 22.19 6.15 8.90
N TRP A 67 21.63 5.02 8.47
CA TRP A 67 22.15 4.24 7.32
C TRP A 67 21.97 4.94 5.98
N GLU A 68 21.04 5.89 5.86
CA GLU A 68 20.83 6.61 4.61
C GLU A 68 22.07 7.42 4.20
N THR A 69 22.76 8.02 5.17
CA THR A 69 24.01 8.78 4.95
C THR A 69 25.26 7.91 4.91
N LYS A 70 25.17 6.61 5.24
CA LYS A 70 26.31 5.68 5.39
C LYS A 70 26.35 4.59 4.32
N GLY A 71 25.82 4.87 3.12
CA GLY A 71 25.77 3.92 2.00
C GLY A 71 24.36 3.45 1.64
N GLY A 72 23.32 4.07 2.19
CA GLY A 72 21.93 3.84 1.83
C GLY A 72 21.21 2.86 2.74
N CYS A 73 19.98 3.21 3.13
CA CYS A 73 19.10 2.30 3.86
C CYS A 73 18.61 1.17 2.94
N LYS A 74 18.86 -0.08 3.34
CA LYS A 74 18.42 -1.31 2.66
C LYS A 74 17.16 -1.94 3.26
N ARG A 75 16.61 -1.36 4.33
CA ARG A 75 15.40 -1.88 4.98
C ARG A 75 14.16 -1.33 4.28
N GLU A 76 13.29 -2.22 3.80
CA GLU A 76 12.04 -1.84 3.13
C GLU A 76 11.07 -1.13 4.08
N LEU A 77 10.83 -1.70 5.26
CA LEU A 77 10.00 -1.11 6.32
C LEU A 77 10.85 -0.43 7.40
N CYS A 78 11.72 0.51 6.99
CA CYS A 78 12.62 1.18 7.91
C CYS A 78 11.90 2.23 8.78
N GLU A 79 11.79 1.98 10.08
CA GLU A 79 11.06 2.81 11.06
C GLU A 79 11.58 4.27 11.18
N TYR A 80 12.82 4.55 10.73
CA TYR A 80 13.47 5.88 10.83
C TYR A 80 13.20 6.79 9.63
N LYS A 81 13.05 8.10 9.86
CA LYS A 81 12.79 9.12 8.82
C LYS A 81 13.86 9.11 7.73
N HIS A 82 13.45 9.05 6.46
CA HIS A 82 14.36 9.20 5.34
C HIS A 82 14.36 10.63 4.80
N ILE A 83 15.46 11.01 4.15
CA ILE A 83 15.55 12.23 3.34
C ILE A 83 14.64 12.09 2.14
N ASN A 84 14.58 10.91 1.51
CA ASN A 84 13.64 10.63 0.42
C ASN A 84 12.25 10.26 0.98
N PRO A 85 11.23 11.12 0.82
CA PRO A 85 9.90 10.88 1.38
C PRO A 85 9.20 9.64 0.81
N LYS A 86 9.56 9.22 -0.42
CA LYS A 86 8.98 8.03 -1.05
C LYS A 86 9.25 6.75 -0.26
N LYS A 87 10.39 6.67 0.44
CA LYS A 87 10.74 5.52 1.30
C LYS A 87 9.93 5.48 2.60
N ASP A 88 9.26 6.58 2.94
CA ASP A 88 8.46 6.72 4.15
C ASP A 88 6.95 6.65 3.88
N GLU A 89 6.51 6.44 2.64
CA GLU A 89 5.10 6.38 2.28
C GLU A 89 4.33 5.33 3.08
N TRP A 90 4.94 4.18 3.35
CA TRP A 90 4.32 3.10 4.14
C TRP A 90 4.03 3.49 5.60
N LYS A 91 4.70 4.52 6.14
CA LYS A 91 4.46 5.02 7.51
C LYS A 91 3.22 5.90 7.60
N GLN A 92 2.77 6.45 6.48
CA GLN A 92 1.58 7.26 6.44
C GLN A 92 0.36 6.33 6.43
N THR A 93 -0.30 6.19 7.57
CA THR A 93 -1.63 5.59 7.61
C THR A 93 -2.61 6.55 6.93
N LYS A 94 -2.81 6.39 5.62
CA LYS A 94 -3.86 7.11 4.89
C LYS A 94 -5.21 6.49 5.24
N ILE A 95 -5.76 6.89 6.39
CA ILE A 95 -7.14 6.55 6.74
C ILE A 95 -8.03 7.40 5.82
N GLN A 96 -8.57 6.79 4.78
CA GLN A 96 -9.58 7.44 3.95
C GLN A 96 -10.89 7.42 4.72
N SER A 97 -11.55 8.56 4.84
CA SER A 97 -12.86 8.60 5.47
C SER A 97 -13.89 7.85 4.62
N LEU A 98 -14.94 7.32 5.25
CA LEU A 98 -16.03 6.67 4.52
C LEU A 98 -16.68 7.61 3.50
N ASP A 99 -16.73 8.91 3.79
CA ASP A 99 -17.32 9.90 2.90
C ASP A 99 -16.42 10.20 1.69
N GLU A 100 -15.09 10.26 1.88
CA GLU A 100 -14.13 10.35 0.77
C GLU A 100 -14.23 9.16 -0.18
N LEU A 101 -14.38 7.95 0.38
CA LEU A 101 -14.56 6.73 -0.41
C LEU A 101 -15.87 6.74 -1.20
N LYS A 102 -16.98 7.19 -0.60
CA LYS A 102 -18.27 7.33 -1.28
C LYS A 102 -18.21 8.35 -2.41
N GLN A 103 -17.63 9.52 -2.17
CA GLN A 103 -17.47 10.56 -3.19
C GLN A 103 -16.59 10.08 -4.36
N ARG A 104 -15.48 9.41 -4.06
CA ARG A 104 -14.60 8.84 -5.08
C ARG A 104 -15.32 7.77 -5.92
N LYS A 105 -16.11 6.90 -5.28
CA LYS A 105 -16.93 5.91 -6.00
C LYS A 105 -17.90 6.58 -6.95
N LYS A 106 -18.66 7.59 -6.48
CA LYS A 106 -19.62 8.33 -7.30
C LYS A 106 -18.95 8.96 -8.53
N ARG A 107 -17.80 9.61 -8.34
CA ARG A 107 -17.03 10.20 -9.44
C ARG A 107 -16.57 9.18 -10.48
N LEU A 108 -16.18 7.97 -10.05
CA LEU A 108 -15.80 6.90 -10.97
C LEU A 108 -17.00 6.36 -11.77
N GLU A 109 -18.19 6.32 -11.16
CA GLU A 109 -19.43 5.97 -11.86
C GLU A 109 -19.82 7.02 -12.90
N GLU A 110 -19.71 8.31 -12.57
CA GLU A 110 -19.95 9.41 -13.52
C GLU A 110 -19.01 9.34 -14.72
N ILE A 111 -17.69 9.18 -14.47
CA ILE A 111 -16.69 9.01 -15.53
C ILE A 111 -17.02 7.79 -16.40
N LYS A 112 -17.44 6.68 -15.80
CA LYS A 112 -17.81 5.47 -16.55
C LYS A 112 -18.98 5.71 -17.49
N GLU A 113 -20.01 6.44 -17.04
CA GLU A 113 -21.16 6.77 -17.88
C GLU A 113 -20.80 7.77 -18.99
N GLU A 114 -19.93 8.76 -18.72
CA GLU A 114 -19.40 9.67 -19.75
C GLU A 114 -18.65 8.91 -20.85
N PHE A 115 -17.76 7.97 -20.48
CA PHE A 115 -17.06 7.13 -21.44
C PHE A 115 -18.02 6.28 -22.27
N LYS A 116 -19.09 5.76 -21.65
CA LYS A 116 -20.11 4.96 -22.34
C LYS A 116 -20.90 5.81 -23.34
N MET A 117 -21.38 6.98 -22.93
CA MET A 117 -22.07 7.95 -23.79
C MET A 117 -21.21 8.38 -24.98
N ASN A 118 -19.95 8.74 -24.74
CA ASN A 118 -19.02 9.11 -25.81
C ASN A 118 -18.78 7.95 -26.81
N THR A 119 -18.78 6.70 -26.33
CA THR A 119 -18.63 5.53 -27.21
C THR A 119 -19.89 5.29 -28.04
N VAL A 120 -21.08 5.52 -27.47
CA VAL A 120 -22.35 5.43 -28.20
C VAL A 120 -22.44 6.51 -29.27
N ASN A 121 -22.19 7.78 -28.93
CA ASN A 121 -22.23 8.89 -29.88
C ASN A 121 -21.27 8.67 -31.07
N LYS A 122 -20.04 8.23 -30.80
CA LYS A 122 -19.08 7.88 -31.87
C LYS A 122 -19.60 6.80 -32.81
N LYS A 123 -20.34 5.80 -32.31
CA LYS A 123 -20.94 4.77 -33.17
C LYS A 123 -22.07 5.33 -34.03
N GLU A 124 -22.92 6.18 -33.46
CA GLU A 124 -23.99 6.86 -34.21
C GLU A 124 -23.41 7.76 -35.31
N ASP A 125 -22.35 8.51 -35.01
CA ASP A 125 -21.66 9.36 -35.97
C ASP A 125 -21.08 8.53 -37.14
N ILE A 126 -20.45 7.39 -36.86
CA ILE A 126 -19.92 6.48 -37.90
C ILE A 126 -21.05 5.95 -38.78
N MET A 127 -22.14 5.49 -38.16
CA MET A 127 -23.29 4.93 -38.88
C MET A 127 -23.95 5.98 -39.80
N ASN A 128 -24.03 7.23 -39.37
CA ASN A 128 -24.52 8.35 -40.18
C ASN A 128 -23.61 8.66 -41.38
N VAL A 129 -22.30 8.56 -41.22
CA VAL A 129 -21.34 8.76 -42.33
C VAL A 129 -21.46 7.63 -43.34
N GLU A 130 -21.54 6.37 -42.89
CA GLU A 130 -21.71 5.21 -43.76
C GLU A 130 -22.99 5.31 -44.61
N GLN A 131 -24.08 5.80 -44.03
CA GLN A 131 -25.33 5.99 -44.77
C GLN A 131 -25.22 7.06 -45.86
N LYS A 132 -24.57 8.20 -45.56
CA LYS A 132 -24.34 9.25 -46.56
C LYS A 132 -23.41 8.82 -47.68
N LEU A 133 -22.40 7.99 -47.38
CA LEU A 133 -21.52 7.42 -48.41
C LEU A 133 -22.32 6.54 -49.37
N LYS A 134 -23.20 5.70 -48.83
CA LYS A 134 -24.08 4.86 -49.65
C LYS A 134 -25.01 5.67 -50.56
N GLU A 135 -25.61 6.74 -50.03
CA GLU A 135 -26.43 7.66 -50.83
C GLU A 135 -25.64 8.28 -51.99
N ILE A 136 -24.37 8.64 -51.77
CA ILE A 136 -23.48 9.16 -52.82
C ILE A 136 -23.18 8.07 -53.86
N ASP A 137 -22.87 6.84 -53.44
CA ASP A 137 -22.61 5.72 -54.35
C ASP A 137 -23.83 5.39 -55.21
N ASP A 138 -25.02 5.38 -54.62
CA ASP A 138 -26.28 5.13 -55.33
C ASP A 138 -26.52 6.21 -56.41
N ILE A 139 -26.27 7.49 -56.09
CA ILE A 139 -26.35 8.59 -57.07
C ILE A 139 -25.36 8.39 -58.22
N LEU A 140 -24.10 8.05 -57.92
CA LEU A 140 -23.07 7.87 -58.95
C LEU A 140 -23.43 6.75 -59.94
N ASN A 141 -24.00 5.65 -59.43
CA ASN A 141 -24.44 4.51 -60.25
C ASN A 141 -25.66 4.82 -61.14
N GLU A 142 -26.43 5.86 -60.85
CA GLU A 142 -27.55 6.30 -61.72
C GLU A 142 -27.07 7.12 -62.94
N PHE A 143 -25.81 7.57 -62.96
CA PHE A 143 -25.22 8.35 -64.04
C PHE A 143 -24.26 7.56 -64.95
N GLU A 144 -24.07 6.25 -64.71
CA GLU A 144 -23.35 5.30 -65.57
C GLU A 144 -24.30 4.50 -66.47
#